data_AF-A0A2C0ZDQ8-F1
#
_entry.id   AF-A0A2C0ZDQ8-F1
#
_cell.length_a   1.000
_cell.length_b   1.000
_cell.length_c   1.000
_cell.angle_alpha   90.00
_cell.angle_beta   90.00
_cell.angle_gamma   90.00
#
_symmetry.space_group_name_H-M   'P 1'
#
loop_
_entity.id
_entity.type
_entity.pdbx_description
1 polymer ?
#
loop_
_entity_poly.entity_id
_entity_poly.type
_entity_poly.pdbx_seq_one_letter_code
_entity_poly.pdbx_strand_id
1 'polypeptide(L)'
;MDKQFESQLIKEIESFVIWSKTVENSYGEWETDYLNWDRIYISTNNLIEKIPVGNWSTELVNKFLFILARDNECENIIDQLIDHPTQLIDLAKQSLSFNDFEARWQIAYGLGELTVNEEEVKLLLKQFIIDEVEYVRRRASFAYEKKENK
;
A
#
# COMPACT_ATOMS: atom_id res chain seq x y z
N MET A 1 5.05 7.70 -22.35
CA MET A 1 5.53 8.40 -21.15
C MET A 1 5.20 7.56 -19.93
N ASP A 2 3.96 7.07 -19.83
CA ASP A 2 3.41 6.24 -18.75
C ASP A 2 4.27 5.01 -18.42
N LYS A 3 4.66 4.21 -19.42
CA LYS A 3 5.53 3.03 -19.22
C LYS A 3 6.87 3.31 -18.54
N GLN A 4 7.37 4.55 -18.59
CA GLN A 4 8.63 4.92 -17.93
C GLN A 4 8.49 4.88 -16.40
N PHE A 5 7.38 5.39 -15.86
CA PHE A 5 7.16 5.40 -14.41
C PHE A 5 6.95 3.99 -13.87
N GLU A 6 6.19 3.16 -14.60
CA GLU A 6 6.01 1.74 -14.28
C GLU A 6 7.36 1.00 -14.28
N SER A 7 8.13 1.14 -15.36
CA SER A 7 9.44 0.47 -15.49
C SER A 7 10.43 0.92 -14.42
N GLN A 8 10.39 2.20 -14.05
CA GLN A 8 11.25 2.75 -13.01
C GLN A 8 10.90 2.18 -11.63
N LEU A 9 9.62 2.15 -11.25
CA LEU A 9 9.21 1.53 -9.99
C LEU A 9 9.57 0.05 -9.94
N ILE A 10 9.29 -0.70 -11.02
CA ILE A 10 9.61 -2.14 -11.09
C ILE A 10 11.11 -2.36 -10.87
N LYS A 11 11.97 -1.54 -11.48
CA LYS A 11 13.42 -1.63 -11.32
C LYS A 11 13.88 -1.39 -9.88
N GLU A 12 13.31 -0.40 -9.18
CA GLU A 12 13.67 -0.14 -7.78
C GLU A 12 13.18 -1.27 -6.86
N ILE A 13 11.98 -1.82 -7.12
CA ILE A 13 11.48 -3.01 -6.41
C ILE A 13 12.36 -4.23 -6.65
N GLU A 14 12.82 -4.46 -7.89
CA GLU A 14 13.75 -5.55 -8.19
C GLU A 14 15.08 -5.38 -7.48
N SER A 15 15.57 -4.14 -7.35
CA SER A 15 16.79 -3.83 -6.59
C SER A 15 16.61 -4.15 -5.11
N PHE A 16 15.46 -3.80 -4.52
CA PHE A 16 15.09 -4.21 -3.15
C PHE A 16 15.05 -5.74 -3.02
N VAL A 17 14.41 -6.45 -3.95
CA VAL A 17 14.32 -7.92 -3.93
C VAL A 17 15.67 -8.61 -4.10
N ILE A 18 16.61 -8.01 -4.83
CA ILE A 18 17.98 -8.54 -4.93
C ILE A 18 18.71 -8.34 -3.61
N TRP A 19 18.61 -7.14 -3.02
CA TRP A 19 19.23 -6.84 -1.74
C TRP A 19 18.66 -7.69 -0.61
N SER A 20 17.35 -7.94 -0.57
CA SER A 20 16.71 -8.74 0.48
C SER A 20 17.17 -10.19 0.53
N LYS A 21 17.79 -10.69 -0.54
CA LYS A 21 18.41 -12.03 -0.57
C LYS A 21 19.81 -12.06 0.06
N THR A 22 20.40 -10.89 0.33
CA THR A 22 21.75 -10.74 0.89
C THR A 22 21.76 -10.53 2.40
N VAL A 23 20.61 -10.17 2.97
CA VAL A 23 20.43 -9.92 4.39
C VAL A 23 19.83 -11.14 5.08
N GLU A 24 20.23 -11.37 6.32
CA GLU A 24 19.69 -12.45 7.14
C GLU A 24 18.35 -11.96 7.71
N ASN A 25 17.23 -12.47 7.15
CA ASN A 25 15.86 -12.09 7.53
C ASN A 25 15.44 -12.65 8.90
N SER A 26 16.32 -12.58 9.90
CA SER A 26 16.17 -13.25 11.20
C SER A 26 15.61 -12.36 12.31
N TYR A 27 15.50 -11.05 12.08
CA TYR A 27 14.98 -10.10 13.05
C TYR A 27 13.84 -9.25 12.45
N GLY A 28 12.97 -8.69 13.31
CA GLY A 28 11.86 -7.84 12.85
C GLY A 28 12.36 -6.53 12.23
N GLU A 29 11.62 -5.99 11.27
CA GLU A 29 11.90 -4.68 10.63
C GLU A 29 13.20 -4.61 9.82
N TRP A 30 13.80 -5.74 9.46
CA TRP A 30 15.03 -5.79 8.65
C TRP A 30 14.90 -5.04 7.33
N GLU A 31 13.68 -4.89 6.79
CA GLU A 31 13.42 -4.11 5.58
C GLU A 31 13.88 -2.65 5.71
N THR A 32 13.91 -2.09 6.91
CA THR A 32 14.32 -0.70 7.17
C THR A 32 15.81 -0.46 6.90
N ASP A 33 16.64 -1.50 6.86
CA ASP A 33 18.07 -1.41 6.52
C ASP A 33 18.32 -1.09 5.04
N TYR A 34 17.29 -1.14 4.18
CA TYR A 34 17.47 -0.86 2.76
C TYR A 34 17.77 0.62 2.51
N LEU A 35 19.05 0.93 2.26
CA LEU A 35 19.52 2.30 2.10
C LEU A 35 18.94 3.08 0.90
N ASN A 36 18.24 2.42 -0.03
CA ASN A 36 17.67 3.07 -1.21
C ASN A 36 16.14 3.18 -1.18
N TRP A 37 15.53 3.17 0.02
CA TRP A 37 14.09 3.44 0.19
C TRP A 37 13.67 4.78 -0.44
N ASP A 38 14.53 5.80 -0.39
CA ASP A 38 14.31 7.11 -1.02
C ASP A 38 13.94 6.99 -2.52
N ARG A 39 14.62 6.11 -3.25
CA ARG A 39 14.35 5.88 -4.69
C ARG A 39 13.01 5.20 -4.92
N ILE A 40 12.62 4.30 -4.02
CA ILE A 40 11.32 3.66 -4.04
C ILE A 40 10.24 4.69 -3.78
N TYR A 41 10.38 5.51 -2.73
CA TYR A 41 9.41 6.56 -2.40
C TYR A 41 9.23 7.58 -3.52
N ILE A 42 10.32 7.99 -4.18
CA ILE A 42 10.25 8.85 -5.36
C ILE A 42 9.51 8.15 -6.50
N SER A 43 9.78 6.85 -6.73
CA SER A 43 9.17 6.10 -7.83
C SER A 43 7.69 5.79 -7.59
N THR A 44 7.28 5.45 -6.37
CA THR A 44 5.88 5.24 -5.99
C THR A 44 5.09 6.52 -6.12
N ASN A 45 5.58 7.64 -5.58
CA ASN A 45 4.90 8.93 -5.69
C ASN A 45 4.73 9.36 -7.15
N ASN A 46 5.79 9.23 -7.96
CA ASN A 46 5.72 9.52 -9.40
C ASN A 46 4.68 8.64 -10.12
N LEU A 47 4.57 7.36 -9.76
CA LEU A 47 3.58 6.48 -10.38
C LEU A 47 2.15 6.89 -10.00
N ILE A 48 1.89 7.11 -8.70
CA ILE A 48 0.59 7.52 -8.16
C ILE A 48 0.11 8.84 -8.82
N GLU A 49 1.01 9.82 -8.96
CA GLU A 49 0.68 11.13 -9.53
C GLU A 49 0.38 11.08 -11.03
N LYS A 50 0.98 10.13 -11.77
CA LYS A 50 1.02 10.17 -13.23
C LYS A 50 0.12 9.14 -13.89
N ILE A 51 -0.16 8.02 -13.22
CA ILE A 51 -0.91 6.91 -13.80
C ILE A 51 -2.00 6.47 -12.83
N PRO A 52 -3.30 6.61 -13.19
CA PRO A 52 -4.39 6.09 -12.38
C PRO A 52 -4.27 4.58 -12.16
N VAL A 53 -4.55 4.12 -10.94
CA VAL A 53 -4.52 2.69 -10.56
C VAL A 53 -5.41 1.85 -11.47
N GLY A 54 -6.54 2.38 -11.94
CA GLY A 54 -7.41 1.69 -12.90
C GLY A 54 -6.74 1.35 -14.25
N ASN A 55 -5.60 1.96 -14.57
CA ASN A 55 -4.80 1.66 -15.76
C ASN A 55 -3.59 0.77 -15.47
N TRP A 56 -3.32 0.41 -14.22
CA TRP A 56 -2.20 -0.44 -13.86
C TRP A 56 -2.48 -1.88 -14.29
N SER A 57 -1.45 -2.56 -14.78
CA SER A 57 -1.53 -4.01 -15.00
C SER A 57 -1.64 -4.75 -13.66
N THR A 58 -2.22 -5.95 -13.66
CA THR A 58 -2.26 -6.81 -12.46
C THR A 58 -0.86 -7.06 -11.89
N GLU A 59 0.16 -7.18 -12.74
CA GLU A 59 1.54 -7.31 -12.32
C GLU A 59 2.02 -6.07 -11.54
N LEU A 60 1.74 -4.87 -12.05
CA LEU A 60 2.14 -3.62 -11.42
C LEU A 60 1.41 -3.42 -10.09
N VAL A 61 0.10 -3.71 -10.02
CA VAL A 61 -0.67 -3.70 -8.77
C VAL A 61 -0.03 -4.62 -7.73
N ASN A 62 0.30 -5.86 -8.11
CA ASN A 62 0.91 -6.82 -7.19
C ASN A 62 2.30 -6.39 -6.72
N LYS A 63 3.13 -5.80 -7.59
CA LYS A 63 4.44 -5.27 -7.22
C LYS A 63 4.32 -4.05 -6.30
N PHE A 64 3.37 -3.16 -6.57
CA PHE A 64 3.11 -2.00 -5.73
C PHE A 64 2.64 -2.42 -4.33
N LEU A 65 1.67 -3.34 -4.24
CA LEU A 65 1.20 -3.88 -2.96
C LEU A 65 2.30 -4.65 -2.21
N PHE A 66 3.16 -5.37 -2.94
CA PHE A 66 4.33 -6.01 -2.35
C PHE A 66 5.25 -4.98 -1.68
N ILE A 67 5.60 -3.89 -2.36
CA ILE A 67 6.53 -2.92 -1.76
C ILE A 67 5.89 -2.09 -0.64
N LEU A 68 4.59 -1.79 -0.74
CA LEU A 68 3.80 -1.24 0.36
C LEU A 68 3.88 -2.16 1.60
N ALA A 69 3.69 -3.47 1.43
CA ALA A 69 3.81 -4.43 2.52
C ALA A 69 5.21 -4.47 3.17
N ARG A 70 6.27 -4.05 2.47
CA ARG A 70 7.64 -3.98 3.01
C ARG A 70 7.94 -2.66 3.70
N ASP A 71 7.21 -1.61 3.37
CA ASP A 71 7.28 -0.29 4.01
C ASP A 71 6.41 -0.21 5.29
N ASN A 72 6.12 -1.36 5.91
CA ASN A 72 5.14 -1.49 7.00
C ASN A 72 5.56 -0.76 8.29
N GLU A 73 6.86 -0.57 8.52
CA GLU A 73 7.37 0.11 9.71
C GLU A 73 7.39 1.63 9.55
N CYS A 74 7.77 2.13 8.36
CA CYS A 74 7.90 3.56 8.10
C CYS A 74 6.60 4.21 7.59
N GLU A 75 5.70 3.43 6.97
CA GLU A 75 4.40 3.87 6.45
C GLU A 75 4.45 5.02 5.40
N ASN A 76 5.61 5.28 4.80
CA ASN A 76 5.79 6.39 3.85
C ASN A 76 4.95 6.23 2.57
N ILE A 77 4.82 5.01 2.03
CA ILE A 77 4.04 4.73 0.82
C ILE A 77 2.54 4.88 1.10
N ILE A 78 2.06 4.48 2.28
CA ILE A 78 0.64 4.67 2.61
C ILE A 78 0.33 6.15 2.82
N ASP A 79 1.24 6.94 3.40
CA ASP A 79 1.10 8.40 3.50
C ASP A 79 0.97 9.06 2.11
N GLN A 80 1.78 8.64 1.13
CA GLN A 80 1.65 9.12 -0.26
C GLN A 80 0.27 8.80 -0.87
N LEU A 81 -0.30 7.62 -0.55
CA LEU A 81 -1.62 7.23 -1.03
C LEU A 81 -2.74 8.02 -0.35
N ILE A 82 -2.61 8.36 0.93
CA ILE A 82 -3.58 9.19 1.67
C ILE A 82 -3.73 10.57 1.00
N ASP A 83 -2.62 11.13 0.50
CA ASP A 83 -2.61 12.38 -0.27
C ASP A 83 -3.28 12.25 -1.66
N HIS A 84 -3.56 11.02 -2.11
CA HIS A 84 -4.19 10.72 -3.40
C HIS A 84 -5.43 9.82 -3.24
N PRO A 85 -6.55 10.34 -2.67
CA PRO A 85 -7.68 9.53 -2.21
C PRO A 85 -8.29 8.60 -3.27
N THR A 86 -8.41 9.06 -4.52
CA THR A 86 -8.94 8.23 -5.62
C THR A 86 -8.04 7.03 -5.89
N GLN A 87 -6.71 7.22 -5.88
CA GLN A 87 -5.75 6.14 -6.10
C GLN A 87 -5.81 5.12 -4.96
N LEU A 88 -5.88 5.59 -3.71
CA LEU A 88 -6.02 4.72 -2.54
C LEU A 88 -7.30 3.88 -2.59
N ILE A 89 -8.45 4.49 -2.94
CA ILE A 89 -9.73 3.77 -3.04
C ILE A 89 -9.69 2.71 -4.14
N ASP A 90 -9.11 3.02 -5.30
CA ASP A 90 -9.02 2.07 -6.40
C ASP A 90 -8.04 0.93 -6.10
N LEU A 91 -6.92 1.24 -5.45
CA LEU A 91 -5.97 0.23 -4.98
C LEU A 91 -6.57 -0.66 -3.89
N ALA A 92 -7.38 -0.08 -3.00
CA ALA A 92 -8.05 -0.82 -1.94
C ALA A 92 -8.94 -1.95 -2.47
N LYS A 93 -9.69 -1.69 -3.55
CA LYS A 93 -10.52 -2.70 -4.24
C LYS A 93 -9.68 -3.90 -4.69
N GLN A 94 -8.45 -3.66 -5.16
CA GLN A 94 -7.55 -4.73 -5.60
C GLN A 94 -6.86 -5.45 -4.42
N SER A 95 -6.59 -4.73 -3.33
CA SER A 95 -5.84 -5.27 -2.19
C SER A 95 -6.62 -6.29 -1.34
N LEU A 96 -7.96 -6.30 -1.44
CA LEU A 96 -8.83 -7.22 -0.69
C LEU A 96 -8.46 -8.70 -0.87
N SER A 97 -7.98 -9.07 -2.07
CA SER A 97 -7.53 -10.43 -2.38
C SER A 97 -6.00 -10.59 -2.38
N PHE A 98 -5.24 -9.58 -1.96
CA PHE A 98 -3.78 -9.65 -1.94
C PHE A 98 -3.30 -10.44 -0.73
N ASN A 99 -2.39 -11.40 -0.94
CA ASN A 99 -2.05 -12.39 0.09
C ASN A 99 -1.29 -11.81 1.30
N ASP A 100 -0.55 -10.72 1.12
CA ASP A 100 0.24 -10.14 2.20
C ASP A 100 -0.61 -9.23 3.11
N PHE A 101 -0.77 -9.63 4.36
CA PHE A 101 -1.59 -8.89 5.32
C PHE A 101 -0.97 -7.54 5.69
N GLU A 102 0.35 -7.38 5.53
CA GLU A 102 1.05 -6.12 5.79
C GLU A 102 0.54 -4.99 4.88
N ALA A 103 0.26 -5.29 3.61
CA ALA A 103 -0.36 -4.33 2.71
C ALA A 103 -1.83 -4.09 3.08
N ARG A 104 -2.60 -5.14 3.39
CA ARG A 104 -4.04 -5.03 3.64
C ARG A 104 -4.35 -4.16 4.86
N TRP A 105 -3.60 -4.31 5.95
CA TRP A 105 -3.84 -3.48 7.13
C TRP A 105 -3.44 -2.01 6.90
N GLN A 106 -2.36 -1.76 6.15
CA GLN A 106 -1.95 -0.40 5.77
C GLN A 106 -3.01 0.28 4.92
N ILE A 107 -3.57 -0.41 3.93
CA ILE A 107 -4.68 0.10 3.13
C ILE A 107 -5.89 0.41 4.01
N ALA A 108 -6.27 -0.50 4.92
CA ALA A 108 -7.38 -0.27 5.83
C ALA A 108 -7.15 0.96 6.73
N TYR A 109 -5.91 1.14 7.22
CA TYR A 109 -5.51 2.34 7.95
C TYR A 109 -5.66 3.62 7.09
N GLY A 110 -5.05 3.65 5.89
CA GLY A 110 -5.11 4.83 5.03
C GLY A 110 -6.53 5.21 4.61
N LEU A 111 -7.40 4.23 4.36
CA LEU A 111 -8.83 4.47 4.13
C LEU A 111 -9.47 5.22 5.32
N GLY A 112 -9.08 4.88 6.55
CA GLY A 112 -9.48 5.56 7.79
C GLY A 112 -9.07 7.03 7.88
N GLU A 113 -8.03 7.43 7.16
CA GLU A 113 -7.51 8.80 7.16
C GLU A 113 -8.25 9.74 6.18
N LEU A 114 -8.83 9.19 5.10
CA LEU A 114 -9.51 9.99 4.08
C LEU A 114 -10.66 10.86 4.63
N THR A 115 -10.88 12.06 4.08
CA THR A 115 -12.03 12.92 4.42
C THR A 115 -13.03 13.06 3.29
N VAL A 116 -12.90 12.24 2.25
CA VAL A 116 -13.71 12.25 1.03
C VAL A 116 -14.25 10.85 0.74
N ASN A 117 -15.29 10.76 -0.09
CA ASN A 117 -15.90 9.49 -0.53
C ASN A 117 -16.31 8.56 0.63
N GLU A 118 -16.87 9.13 1.71
CA GLU A 118 -17.10 8.42 2.97
C GLU A 118 -17.93 7.14 2.83
N GLU A 119 -19.00 7.16 2.03
CA GLU A 119 -19.85 5.97 1.82
C GLU A 119 -19.07 4.81 1.20
N GLU A 120 -18.30 5.08 0.13
CA GLU A 120 -17.48 4.07 -0.55
C GLU A 120 -16.37 3.55 0.37
N VAL A 121 -15.70 4.46 1.11
CA VAL A 121 -14.69 4.10 2.10
C VAL A 121 -15.26 3.20 3.19
N LYS A 122 -16.44 3.52 3.74
CA LYS A 122 -17.14 2.68 4.73
C LYS A 122 -17.47 1.31 4.18
N LEU A 123 -17.90 1.20 2.92
CA LEU A 123 -18.18 -0.08 2.26
C LEU A 123 -16.91 -0.93 2.08
N LEU A 124 -15.79 -0.32 1.72
CA LEU A 124 -14.50 -1.01 1.62
C LEU A 124 -14.01 -1.48 2.99
N LEU A 125 -14.05 -0.62 4.01
CA LEU A 125 -13.64 -0.96 5.37
C LEU A 125 -14.45 -2.14 5.95
N LYS A 126 -15.76 -2.22 5.66
CA LYS A 126 -16.58 -3.39 6.03
C LYS A 126 -16.06 -4.70 5.44
N GLN A 127 -15.44 -4.68 4.26
CA GLN A 127 -14.84 -5.87 3.66
C GLN A 127 -13.53 -6.26 4.36
N PHE A 128 -12.72 -5.29 4.82
CA PHE A 128 -11.53 -5.58 5.63
C PHE A 128 -11.85 -6.02 7.06
N ILE A 129 -13.00 -5.64 7.63
CA ILE A 129 -13.42 -6.09 8.98
C ILE A 129 -13.64 -7.60 9.05
N ILE A 130 -13.91 -8.26 7.92
CA ILE A 130 -14.09 -9.71 7.83
C ILE A 130 -12.84 -10.45 7.32
N ASP A 131 -11.69 -9.78 7.25
CA ASP A 131 -10.41 -10.37 6.82
C ASP A 131 -10.04 -11.59 7.68
N GLU A 132 -9.34 -12.56 7.12
CA GLU A 132 -8.90 -13.76 7.84
C GLU A 132 -7.87 -13.43 8.94
N VAL A 133 -7.06 -12.39 8.75
CA VAL A 133 -6.02 -11.99 9.69
C VAL A 133 -6.58 -11.00 10.72
N GLU A 134 -6.45 -11.34 12.01
CA GLU A 134 -6.97 -10.52 13.11
C GLU A 134 -6.44 -9.09 13.09
N TYR A 135 -5.15 -8.91 12.78
CA TYR A 135 -4.54 -7.60 12.75
C TYR A 135 -5.18 -6.68 11.71
N VAL A 136 -5.47 -7.20 10.50
CA VAL A 136 -6.19 -6.46 9.45
C VAL A 136 -7.59 -6.07 9.93
N ARG A 137 -8.33 -7.03 10.52
CA ARG A 137 -9.68 -6.75 11.07
C ARG A 137 -9.65 -5.63 12.09
N ARG A 138 -8.68 -5.64 13.02
CA ARG A 138 -8.54 -4.61 14.07
C ARG A 138 -8.26 -3.23 13.48
N ARG A 139 -7.32 -3.13 12.53
CA ARG A 139 -6.99 -1.86 11.85
C ARG A 139 -8.20 -1.33 11.07
N ALA A 140 -8.92 -2.20 10.37
CA ALA A 140 -10.14 -1.85 9.66
C ALA A 140 -11.27 -1.37 10.60
N SER A 141 -11.47 -2.02 11.75
CA SER A 141 -12.46 -1.59 12.74
C SER A 141 -12.15 -0.20 13.29
N PHE A 142 -10.90 0.08 13.67
CA PHE A 142 -10.52 1.43 14.13
C PHE A 142 -10.71 2.49 13.05
N ALA A 143 -10.34 2.18 11.81
CA ALA A 143 -10.56 3.06 10.66
C ALA A 143 -12.05 3.31 10.43
N TYR A 144 -12.91 2.29 10.55
CA TYR A 144 -14.35 2.41 10.39
C TYR A 144 -14.99 3.27 11.49
N GLU A 145 -14.64 3.01 12.76
CA GLU A 145 -15.11 3.81 13.90
C GLU A 145 -14.74 5.29 13.76
N LYS A 146 -13.55 5.59 13.22
CA LYS A 146 -13.14 6.97 12.89
C LYS A 146 -14.04 7.63 11.84
N LYS A 147 -14.71 6.87 10.97
CA LYS A 147 -15.69 7.41 10.00
C LYS A 147 -17.11 7.54 10.57
N GLU A 148 -17.45 6.86 11.65
CA GLU A 148 -18.76 6.97 12.29
C GLU A 148 -18.83 8.16 13.26
N ASN A 149 -17.68 8.57 13.81
CA ASN A 149 -17.58 9.64 14.79
C ASN A 149 -17.23 11.02 14.18
N LYS A 150 -17.30 11.16 12.85
CA LYS A 150 -17.13 12.42 12.11
C LYS A 150 -18.48 12.90 11.61
#